data_AF-A0A1A8NE53-F1
#
_entry.id   AF-A0A1A8NE53-F1
#
_cell.length_a   1.000
_cell.length_b   1.000
_cell.length_c   1.000
_cell.angle_alpha   90.00
_cell.angle_beta   90.00
_cell.angle_gamma   90.00
#
_symmetry.space_group_name_H-M   'P 1'
#
loop_
_entity.id
_entity.type
_entity.pdbx_description
1 polymer ?
#
loop_
_entity_poly.entity_id
_entity_poly.type
_entity_poly.pdbx_seq_one_letter_code
_entity_poly.pdbx_strand_id
1 'polypeptide(L)'
;SGCKNLALDSQALRDDSYFDLGCLLALALAHGGPPVGFFSPALYQCLFNYPANRPLSLRHMTPDTYLTHQVRQIAEAESLDKLREAMADSWEFLELAGCNQPVRSLRERQVLVEDLVSFTMITRMQLPLQRFREGLQTLGVGGQVQLFPSVFYRVFCESAERITAQTLSQVFTISFSEQQDKLERETP
;
A
#
# COMPACT_ATOMS: atom_id res chain seq x y z
N SER A 1 4.67 11.06 1.42
CA SER A 1 3.62 10.02 1.46
C SER A 1 4.12 8.75 0.81
N GLY A 2 3.73 7.60 1.37
CA GLY A 2 4.06 6.28 0.87
C GLY A 2 3.47 6.02 -0.52
N CYS A 3 4.11 5.13 -1.26
CA CYS A 3 3.85 4.89 -2.68
C CYS A 3 3.93 3.41 -3.07
N LYS A 4 4.01 2.50 -2.10
CA LYS A 4 4.21 1.07 -2.36
C LYS A 4 2.89 0.29 -2.28
N ASN A 5 2.67 -0.55 -3.27
CA ASN A 5 1.64 -1.58 -3.29
C ASN A 5 2.28 -2.96 -3.08
N LEU A 6 1.46 -3.96 -2.75
CA LEU A 6 1.87 -5.36 -2.81
C LEU A 6 1.82 -5.85 -4.26
N ALA A 7 2.78 -6.70 -4.63
CA ALA A 7 2.74 -7.49 -5.86
C ALA A 7 2.34 -8.92 -5.51
N LEU A 8 1.56 -9.55 -6.40
CA LEU A 8 1.27 -10.98 -6.31
C LEU A 8 2.51 -11.77 -6.73
N ASP A 9 3.06 -12.57 -5.83
CA ASP A 9 4.20 -13.44 -6.06
C ASP A 9 3.87 -14.86 -5.55
N SER A 10 4.02 -15.84 -6.44
CA SER A 10 3.67 -17.23 -6.13
C SER A 10 4.62 -17.90 -5.14
N GLN A 11 5.89 -17.48 -5.10
CA GLN A 11 6.87 -18.00 -4.15
C GLN A 11 6.60 -17.42 -2.76
N ALA A 12 6.35 -16.10 -2.68
CA ALA A 12 5.98 -15.44 -1.44
C ALA A 12 4.68 -15.99 -0.84
N LEU A 13 3.74 -16.48 -1.67
CA LEU A 13 2.57 -17.21 -1.20
C LEU A 13 2.92 -18.58 -0.63
N ARG A 14 3.79 -19.36 -1.31
CA ARG A 14 4.23 -20.68 -0.84
C ARG A 14 5.01 -20.60 0.48
N ASP A 15 5.85 -19.60 0.59
CA ASP A 15 6.71 -19.36 1.75
C ASP A 15 5.99 -18.54 2.83
N ASP A 16 4.73 -18.18 2.62
CA ASP A 16 3.90 -17.42 3.54
C ASP A 16 4.49 -16.05 3.94
N SER A 17 5.31 -15.48 3.07
CA SER A 17 6.06 -14.24 3.33
C SER A 17 5.15 -13.03 3.56
N TYR A 18 3.91 -13.04 3.05
CA TYR A 18 2.93 -12.00 3.34
C TYR A 18 2.51 -12.01 4.82
N PHE A 19 2.31 -13.20 5.40
CA PHE A 19 2.03 -13.37 6.82
C PHE A 19 3.25 -12.95 7.65
N ASP A 20 4.45 -13.43 7.30
CA ASP A 20 5.67 -13.07 8.01
C ASP A 20 5.94 -11.56 7.99
N LEU A 21 5.70 -10.90 6.86
CA LEU A 21 5.81 -9.45 6.76
C LEU A 21 4.79 -8.74 7.66
N GLY A 22 3.54 -9.24 7.70
CA GLY A 22 2.53 -8.75 8.64
C GLY A 22 2.98 -8.90 10.10
N CYS A 23 3.54 -10.05 10.47
CA CYS A 23 4.08 -10.31 11.81
C CYS A 23 5.23 -9.36 12.15
N LEU A 24 6.18 -9.20 11.23
CA LEU A 24 7.34 -8.33 11.41
C LEU A 24 6.92 -6.87 11.66
N LEU A 25 5.96 -6.36 10.89
CA LEU A 25 5.45 -5.01 11.10
C LEU A 25 4.66 -4.89 12.41
N ALA A 26 3.88 -5.90 12.78
CA ALA A 26 3.19 -5.90 14.06
C ALA A 26 4.17 -5.87 15.25
N LEU A 27 5.22 -6.69 15.22
CA LEU A 27 6.30 -6.67 16.21
C LEU A 27 6.96 -5.30 16.27
N ALA A 28 7.33 -4.73 15.12
CA ALA A 28 7.94 -3.41 15.06
C ALA A 28 7.04 -2.35 15.71
N LEU A 29 5.75 -2.31 15.37
CA LEU A 29 4.81 -1.33 15.92
C LEU A 29 4.55 -1.54 17.42
N ALA A 30 4.36 -2.78 17.87
CA ALA A 30 4.10 -3.09 19.27
C ALA A 30 5.29 -2.75 20.20
N HIS A 31 6.51 -2.79 19.67
CA HIS A 31 7.73 -2.46 20.41
C HIS A 31 8.23 -1.02 20.19
N GLY A 32 7.43 -0.14 19.58
CA GLY A 32 7.78 1.28 19.40
C GLY A 32 8.82 1.53 18.29
N GLY A 33 8.91 0.62 17.32
CA GLY A 33 9.67 0.81 16.09
C GLY A 33 9.15 1.98 15.24
N PRO A 34 9.89 2.35 14.18
CA PRO A 34 9.52 3.48 13.33
C PRO A 34 8.17 3.24 12.62
N PRO A 35 7.46 4.31 12.23
CA PRO A 35 6.27 4.18 11.41
C PRO A 35 6.62 3.49 10.09
N VAL A 36 5.71 2.66 9.59
CA VAL A 36 5.88 1.93 8.34
C VAL A 36 6.03 2.92 7.18
N GLY A 37 5.13 3.89 7.07
CA GLY A 37 5.24 5.09 6.23
C GLY A 37 5.39 4.92 4.70
N PHE A 38 5.56 3.70 4.19
CA PHE A 38 5.79 3.44 2.76
C PHE A 38 4.55 2.94 2.01
N PHE A 39 3.45 2.62 2.69
CA PHE A 39 2.24 2.11 2.02
C PHE A 39 1.62 3.19 1.14
N SER A 40 1.18 2.81 -0.04
CA SER A 40 0.27 3.65 -0.80
C SER A 40 -1.07 3.77 -0.06
N PRO A 41 -1.80 4.89 -0.22
CA PRO A 41 -3.16 5.00 0.31
C PRO A 41 -4.08 3.88 -0.20
N ALA A 42 -3.86 3.42 -1.43
CA ALA A 42 -4.66 2.36 -2.03
C ALA A 42 -4.40 0.99 -1.40
N LEU A 43 -3.15 0.66 -1.07
CA LEU A 43 -2.82 -0.57 -0.35
C LEU A 43 -3.45 -0.56 1.04
N TYR A 44 -3.36 0.56 1.75
CA TYR A 44 -4.00 0.71 3.06
C TYR A 44 -5.53 0.52 2.96
N GLN A 45 -6.14 1.11 1.94
CA GLN A 45 -7.55 0.91 1.66
C GLN A 45 -7.88 -0.55 1.34
N CYS A 46 -7.07 -1.26 0.55
CA CYS A 46 -7.29 -2.68 0.24
C CYS A 46 -7.19 -3.58 1.47
N LEU A 47 -6.31 -3.25 2.42
CA LEU A 47 -6.12 -4.02 3.65
C LEU A 47 -7.22 -3.76 4.70
N PHE A 48 -7.64 -2.51 4.87
CA PHE A 48 -8.45 -2.09 6.02
C PHE A 48 -9.78 -1.44 5.66
N ASN A 49 -10.08 -1.30 4.36
CA ASN A 49 -11.24 -0.56 3.84
C ASN A 49 -11.34 0.85 4.44
N TYR A 50 -10.23 1.58 4.46
CA TYR A 50 -10.19 2.97 4.92
C TYR A 50 -9.44 3.87 3.93
N PRO A 51 -10.02 5.02 3.53
CA PRO A 51 -11.41 5.42 3.74
C PRO A 51 -12.40 4.41 3.12
N ALA A 52 -13.51 4.16 3.82
CA ALA A 52 -14.44 3.09 3.46
C ALA A 52 -15.11 3.33 2.11
N ASN A 53 -15.24 2.26 1.32
CA ASN A 53 -16.01 2.21 0.07
C ASN A 53 -15.64 3.31 -0.94
N ARG A 54 -14.38 3.78 -0.93
CA ARG A 54 -13.88 4.68 -1.96
C ARG A 54 -13.57 3.89 -3.24
N PRO A 55 -13.95 4.38 -4.42
CA PRO A 55 -13.60 3.71 -5.67
C PRO A 55 -12.09 3.78 -5.92
N LEU A 56 -11.51 2.64 -6.30
CA LEU A 56 -10.15 2.59 -6.84
C LEU A 56 -10.21 2.88 -8.34
N SER A 57 -9.33 3.77 -8.81
CA SER A 57 -9.07 4.01 -10.22
C SER A 57 -7.65 3.62 -10.65
N LEU A 58 -7.39 3.67 -11.96
CA LEU A 58 -6.11 3.35 -12.61
C LEU A 58 -4.89 3.98 -11.92
N ARG A 59 -5.00 5.19 -11.39
CA ARG A 59 -3.89 5.90 -10.71
C ARG A 59 -3.36 5.19 -9.45
N HIS A 60 -4.14 4.27 -8.89
CA HIS A 60 -3.77 3.53 -7.68
C HIS A 60 -3.02 2.24 -8.01
N MET A 61 -3.10 1.77 -9.25
CA MET A 61 -2.35 0.60 -9.70
C MET A 61 -0.85 0.90 -9.69
N THR A 62 -0.04 -0.13 -9.48
CA THR A 62 1.41 -0.01 -9.58
C THR A 62 1.80 0.44 -10.99
N PRO A 63 2.58 1.52 -11.17
CA PRO A 63 2.97 1.99 -12.50
C PRO A 63 3.83 0.96 -13.22
N ASP A 64 3.86 1.05 -14.55
CA ASP A 64 4.76 0.31 -15.44
C ASP A 64 4.68 -1.22 -15.35
N THR A 65 3.56 -1.74 -14.83
CA THR A 65 3.24 -3.17 -14.94
C THR A 65 2.45 -3.46 -16.21
N TYR A 66 2.52 -4.71 -16.68
CA TYR A 66 1.76 -5.17 -17.84
C TYR A 66 0.25 -4.91 -17.70
N LEU A 67 -0.32 -5.24 -16.54
CA LEU A 67 -1.75 -5.03 -16.26
C LEU A 67 -2.12 -3.55 -16.27
N THR A 68 -1.29 -2.70 -15.66
CA THR A 68 -1.50 -1.25 -15.66
C THR A 68 -1.47 -0.69 -17.08
N HIS A 69 -0.59 -1.20 -17.94
CA HIS A 69 -0.56 -0.83 -19.36
C HIS A 69 -1.85 -1.24 -20.08
N GLN A 70 -2.32 -2.47 -19.90
CA GLN A 70 -3.58 -2.94 -20.51
C GLN A 70 -4.79 -2.12 -20.07
N VAL A 71 -4.95 -1.88 -18.76
CA VAL A 71 -6.06 -1.05 -18.24
C VAL A 71 -5.94 0.38 -18.76
N ARG A 72 -4.73 0.94 -18.90
CA ARG A 72 -4.51 2.27 -19.46
C ARG A 72 -4.96 2.37 -20.92
N GLN A 73 -4.59 1.40 -21.77
CA GLN A 73 -5.02 1.39 -23.17
C GLN A 73 -6.56 1.39 -23.30
N ILE A 74 -7.24 0.59 -22.47
CA ILE A 74 -8.71 0.55 -22.40
C ILE A 74 -9.27 1.90 -21.91
N ALA A 75 -8.65 2.50 -20.89
CA ALA A 75 -9.10 3.78 -20.33
C ALA A 75 -8.93 4.97 -21.29
N GLU A 76 -7.90 4.94 -22.12
CA GLU A 76 -7.54 6.00 -23.06
C GLU A 76 -8.26 5.89 -24.41
N ALA A 77 -8.95 4.78 -24.69
CA ALA A 77 -9.70 4.59 -25.94
C ALA A 77 -10.78 5.68 -26.15
N GLU A 78 -10.68 6.46 -27.22
CA GLU A 78 -11.57 7.61 -27.50
C GLU A 78 -12.79 7.28 -28.36
N SER A 79 -12.86 6.06 -28.92
CA SER A 79 -13.97 5.59 -29.74
C SER A 79 -14.35 4.14 -29.42
N LEU A 80 -15.55 3.71 -29.84
CA LEU A 80 -16.00 2.33 -29.64
C LEU A 80 -15.09 1.33 -30.35
N ASP A 81 -14.59 1.66 -31.54
CA ASP A 81 -13.68 0.80 -32.29
C ASP A 81 -12.32 0.69 -31.59
N LYS A 82 -11.75 1.81 -31.12
CA LYS A 82 -10.51 1.79 -30.31
C LYS A 82 -10.66 1.02 -29.00
N LEU A 83 -11.83 1.10 -28.37
CA LEU A 83 -12.12 0.33 -27.16
C LEU A 83 -12.13 -1.17 -27.47
N ARG A 84 -12.76 -1.58 -28.57
CA ARG A 84 -12.79 -2.98 -29.01
C ARG A 84 -11.41 -3.51 -29.41
N GLU A 85 -10.59 -2.71 -30.08
CA GLU A 85 -9.19 -3.04 -30.38
C GLU A 85 -8.40 -3.28 -29.07
N ALA A 86 -8.44 -2.33 -28.12
CA ALA A 86 -7.74 -2.46 -26.84
C ALA A 86 -8.22 -3.67 -26.01
N MET A 87 -9.52 -4.00 -26.10
CA MET A 87 -10.07 -5.20 -25.48
C MET A 87 -9.57 -6.49 -26.15
N ALA A 88 -9.52 -6.53 -27.48
CA ALA A 88 -8.98 -7.68 -28.22
C ALA A 88 -7.50 -7.90 -27.90
N ASP A 89 -6.71 -6.83 -27.80
CA ASP A 89 -5.29 -6.88 -27.42
C ASP A 89 -5.08 -7.33 -25.96
N SER A 90 -6.12 -7.27 -25.13
CA SER A 90 -6.08 -7.62 -23.70
C SER A 90 -6.98 -8.82 -23.36
N TRP A 91 -7.32 -9.66 -24.33
CA TRP A 91 -8.36 -10.67 -24.18
C TRP A 91 -8.08 -11.68 -23.05
N GLU A 92 -6.84 -12.16 -22.89
CA GLU A 92 -6.50 -13.12 -21.81
C GLU A 92 -6.73 -12.49 -20.43
N PHE A 93 -6.41 -11.21 -20.31
CA PHE A 93 -6.60 -10.47 -19.07
C PHE A 93 -8.08 -10.24 -18.78
N LEU A 94 -8.87 -9.89 -19.80
CA LEU A 94 -10.32 -9.73 -19.69
C LEU A 94 -11.01 -11.05 -19.31
N GLU A 95 -10.59 -12.16 -19.91
CA GLU A 95 -11.11 -13.49 -19.57
C GLU A 95 -10.82 -13.83 -18.11
N LEU A 96 -9.56 -13.67 -17.68
CA LEU A 96 -9.15 -13.92 -16.30
C LEU A 96 -9.91 -13.03 -15.29
N ALA A 97 -10.18 -11.79 -15.65
CA ALA A 97 -10.93 -10.84 -14.82
C ALA A 97 -12.46 -11.03 -14.89
N GLY A 98 -12.97 -11.92 -15.73
CA GLY A 98 -14.41 -12.09 -15.96
C GLY A 98 -15.08 -10.95 -16.72
N CYS A 99 -14.29 -10.13 -17.43
CA CYS A 99 -14.70 -8.89 -18.11
C CYS A 99 -14.73 -9.03 -19.65
N ASN A 100 -14.76 -10.25 -20.19
CA ASN A 100 -14.67 -10.52 -21.64
C ASN A 100 -16.01 -10.31 -22.41
N GLN A 101 -16.97 -9.59 -21.83
CA GLN A 101 -18.25 -9.33 -22.51
C GLN A 101 -18.07 -8.23 -23.57
N PRO A 102 -18.60 -8.41 -24.79
CA PRO A 102 -18.48 -7.40 -25.83
C PRO A 102 -19.16 -6.09 -25.45
N VAL A 103 -18.43 -4.97 -25.53
CA VAL A 103 -18.97 -3.63 -25.33
C VAL A 103 -19.83 -3.18 -26.51
N ARG A 104 -20.94 -2.51 -26.19
CA ARG A 104 -21.92 -1.99 -27.17
C ARG A 104 -21.83 -0.48 -27.31
N SER A 105 -21.23 0.20 -26.33
CA SER A 105 -21.14 1.65 -26.24
C SER A 105 -19.86 2.10 -25.54
N LEU A 106 -19.29 3.24 -25.95
CA LEU A 106 -18.16 3.86 -25.28
C LEU A 106 -18.46 4.23 -23.81
N ARG A 107 -19.74 4.36 -23.44
CA ARG A 107 -20.17 4.64 -22.06
C ARG A 107 -19.80 3.51 -21.08
N GLU A 108 -19.63 2.28 -21.57
CA GLU A 108 -19.28 1.11 -20.75
C GLU A 108 -17.78 1.09 -20.36
N ARG A 109 -16.94 1.91 -21.01
CA ARG A 109 -15.48 1.98 -20.77
C ARG A 109 -15.15 2.21 -19.30
N GLN A 110 -15.84 3.15 -18.65
CA GLN A 110 -15.52 3.52 -17.28
C GLN A 110 -15.78 2.38 -16.30
N VAL A 111 -16.90 1.66 -16.47
CA VAL A 111 -17.23 0.48 -15.66
C VAL A 111 -16.22 -0.63 -15.89
N LEU A 112 -15.88 -0.91 -17.15
CA LEU A 112 -14.84 -1.89 -17.49
C LEU A 112 -13.49 -1.57 -16.82
N VAL A 113 -13.07 -0.31 -16.85
CA VAL A 113 -11.83 0.13 -16.17
C VAL A 113 -11.93 -0.08 -14.66
N GLU A 114 -13.06 0.25 -14.03
CA GLU A 114 -13.27 0.05 -12.59
C GLU A 114 -13.25 -1.44 -12.20
N ASP A 115 -13.84 -2.31 -13.02
CA ASP A 115 -13.84 -3.76 -12.81
C ASP A 115 -12.42 -4.31 -12.91
N LEU A 116 -11.64 -3.89 -13.91
CA LEU A 116 -10.25 -4.36 -14.08
C LEU A 116 -9.30 -3.84 -13.00
N VAL A 117 -9.49 -2.61 -12.52
CA VAL A 117 -8.77 -2.07 -11.37
C VAL A 117 -9.11 -2.88 -10.11
N SER A 118 -10.40 -3.14 -9.88
CA SER A 118 -10.88 -3.91 -8.72
C SER A 118 -10.35 -5.34 -8.76
N PHE A 119 -10.42 -6.00 -9.92
CA PHE A 119 -9.84 -7.32 -10.10
C PHE A 119 -8.33 -7.32 -9.79
N THR A 120 -7.59 -6.33 -10.29
CA THR A 120 -6.14 -6.28 -10.15
C THR A 120 -5.68 -5.97 -8.72
N MET A 121 -6.37 -5.07 -8.02
CA MET A 121 -5.96 -4.60 -6.70
C MET A 121 -6.58 -5.39 -5.56
N ILE A 122 -7.76 -6.00 -5.78
CA ILE A 122 -8.56 -6.64 -4.74
C ILE A 122 -8.69 -8.14 -5.03
N THR A 123 -9.39 -8.53 -6.10
CA THR A 123 -9.78 -9.93 -6.33
C THR A 123 -8.57 -10.85 -6.44
N ARG A 124 -7.61 -10.54 -7.33
CA ARG A 124 -6.40 -11.37 -7.48
C ARG A 124 -5.45 -11.29 -6.29
N MET A 125 -5.60 -10.26 -5.45
CA MET A 125 -4.76 -9.99 -4.28
C MET A 125 -5.39 -10.53 -2.99
N GLN A 126 -6.54 -11.18 -3.05
CA GLN A 126 -7.30 -11.60 -1.87
C GLN A 126 -6.46 -12.43 -0.90
N LEU A 127 -5.76 -13.46 -1.39
CA LEU A 127 -4.93 -14.32 -0.53
C LEU A 127 -3.72 -13.58 0.05
N PRO A 128 -2.88 -12.85 -0.73
CA PRO A 128 -1.81 -12.01 -0.18
C PRO A 128 -2.29 -11.02 0.89
N LEU A 129 -3.38 -10.29 0.61
CA LEU A 129 -3.95 -9.30 1.54
C LEU A 129 -4.47 -9.97 2.81
N GLN A 130 -5.12 -11.14 2.67
CA GLN A 130 -5.59 -11.92 3.81
C GLN A 130 -4.43 -12.37 4.69
N ARG A 131 -3.41 -13.05 4.12
CA ARG A 131 -2.25 -13.52 4.88
C ARG A 131 -1.52 -12.37 5.57
N PHE A 132 -1.38 -11.24 4.88
CA PHE A 132 -0.82 -10.02 5.46
C PHE A 132 -1.61 -9.51 6.68
N ARG A 133 -2.93 -9.45 6.58
CA ARG A 133 -3.81 -9.04 7.69
C ARG A 133 -3.75 -10.02 8.86
N GLU A 134 -3.65 -11.31 8.59
CA GLU A 134 -3.50 -12.36 9.60
C GLU A 134 -2.17 -12.20 10.35
N GLY A 135 -1.06 -11.95 9.64
CA GLY A 135 0.23 -11.68 10.27
C GLY A 135 0.19 -10.44 11.16
N LEU A 136 -0.49 -9.38 10.72
CA LEU A 136 -0.70 -8.18 11.51
C LEU A 136 -1.49 -8.41 12.81
N GLN A 137 -2.24 -9.50 12.96
CA GLN A 137 -2.92 -9.81 14.23
C GLN A 137 -1.94 -10.16 15.36
N THR A 138 -0.66 -10.38 15.05
CA THR A 138 0.40 -10.57 16.03
C THR A 138 0.39 -9.45 17.07
N LEU A 139 0.41 -9.82 18.35
CA LEU A 139 0.29 -8.91 19.50
C LEU A 139 -0.96 -8.00 19.48
N GLY A 140 -2.00 -8.36 18.73
CA GLY A 140 -3.27 -7.63 18.65
C GLY A 140 -3.24 -6.35 17.80
N VAL A 141 -2.15 -6.09 17.07
CA VAL A 141 -1.98 -4.86 16.26
C VAL A 141 -3.08 -4.74 15.21
N GLY A 142 -3.39 -5.82 14.49
CA GLY A 142 -4.41 -5.84 13.46
C GLY A 142 -5.79 -5.43 13.99
N GLY A 143 -6.14 -5.84 15.20
CA GLY A 143 -7.36 -5.41 15.89
C GLY A 143 -7.38 -3.90 16.17
N GLN A 144 -6.26 -3.33 16.62
CA GLN A 144 -6.13 -1.89 16.85
C GLN A 144 -6.22 -1.08 15.55
N VAL A 145 -5.61 -1.57 14.46
CA VAL A 145 -5.69 -0.94 13.14
C VAL A 145 -7.14 -0.91 12.65
N GLN A 146 -7.89 -2.00 12.86
CA GLN A 146 -9.30 -2.08 12.47
C GLN A 146 -10.21 -1.14 13.30
N LEU A 147 -9.90 -0.93 14.59
CA LEU A 147 -10.62 -0.03 15.48
C LEU A 147 -10.32 1.45 15.18
N PHE A 148 -9.07 1.78 14.83
CA PHE A 148 -8.62 3.16 14.64
C PHE A 148 -7.92 3.39 13.29
N PRO A 149 -8.56 3.05 12.14
CA PRO A 149 -7.88 3.08 10.84
C PRO A 149 -7.45 4.48 10.41
N SER A 150 -8.14 5.54 10.87
CA SER A 150 -7.73 6.91 10.60
C SER A 150 -6.42 7.30 11.27
N VAL A 151 -6.17 6.80 12.49
CA VAL A 151 -4.93 7.05 13.24
C VAL A 151 -3.79 6.28 12.62
N PHE A 152 -4.01 4.99 12.35
CA PHE A 152 -3.00 4.13 11.74
C PHE A 152 -2.71 4.49 10.29
N TYR A 153 -3.60 5.17 9.57
CA TYR A 153 -3.30 5.66 8.22
C TYR A 153 -1.99 6.47 8.18
N ARG A 154 -1.75 7.34 9.17
CA ARG A 154 -0.49 8.11 9.24
C ARG A 154 0.71 7.20 9.48
N VAL A 155 0.58 6.23 10.38
CA VAL A 155 1.65 5.26 10.69
C VAL A 155 2.04 4.44 9.46
N PHE A 156 1.07 4.05 8.62
CA PHE A 156 1.33 3.21 7.46
C PHE A 156 1.68 3.99 6.18
N CYS A 157 1.06 5.15 5.96
CA CYS A 157 1.13 5.86 4.68
C CYS A 157 1.89 7.20 4.74
N GLU A 158 2.10 7.80 5.91
CA GLU A 158 2.87 9.03 6.03
C GLU A 158 4.32 8.70 6.37
N SER A 159 5.26 9.20 5.58
CA SER A 159 6.68 9.04 5.88
C SER A 159 7.01 9.81 7.15
N ALA A 160 7.82 9.23 8.03
CA ALA A 160 8.35 9.93 9.20
C ALA A 160 8.93 11.29 8.78
N GLU A 161 8.66 12.32 9.59
CA GLU A 161 9.28 13.63 9.39
C GLU A 161 10.80 13.50 9.39
N ARG A 162 11.48 14.33 8.59
CA ARG A 162 12.95 14.33 8.56
C ARG A 162 13.47 14.73 9.93
N ILE A 163 14.21 13.82 10.56
CA ILE A 163 14.92 14.11 11.80
C ILE A 163 15.93 15.23 11.52
N THR A 164 15.80 16.36 12.21
CA THR A 164 16.75 17.48 12.14
C THR A 164 17.82 17.33 13.22
N ALA A 165 18.98 17.98 13.03
CA ALA A 165 20.02 18.04 14.06
C ALA A 165 19.51 18.57 15.41
N GLN A 166 18.57 19.53 15.37
CA GLN A 166 17.90 20.08 16.56
C GLN A 166 17.07 19.02 17.28
N THR A 167 16.30 18.23 16.54
CA THR A 167 15.51 17.12 17.10
C THR A 167 16.44 16.07 17.70
N LEU A 168 17.53 15.73 17.01
CA LEU A 168 18.56 14.80 17.53
C LEU A 168 19.18 15.30 18.83
N SER A 169 19.56 16.57 18.92
CA SER A 169 20.18 17.13 20.13
C SER A 169 19.27 17.10 21.36
N GLN A 170 17.95 17.05 21.18
CA GLN A 170 16.98 16.96 22.28
C GLN A 170 16.79 15.53 22.80
N VAL A 171 17.22 14.52 22.05
CA VAL A 171 17.03 13.10 22.39
C VAL A 171 18.26 12.48 23.07
N PHE A 172 19.44 13.10 22.92
CA PHE A 172 20.66 12.66 23.59
C PHE A 172 20.96 13.43 24.87
N THR A 173 21.42 12.73 25.90
CA THR A 173 22.00 13.34 27.09
C THR A 173 23.53 13.27 26.99
N ILE A 174 24.18 14.43 27.00
CA ILE A 174 25.65 14.49 27.01
C ILE A 174 26.12 14.01 28.38
N SER A 175 26.97 12.97 28.39
CA SER A 175 27.64 12.49 29.60
C SER A 175 29.11 12.86 29.49
N PHE A 176 29.57 13.75 30.37
CA PHE A 176 30.98 14.14 30.44
C PHE A 176 31.76 13.22 31.38
N SER A 177 33.06 13.10 31.14
CA SER A 177 33.96 12.48 32.12
C SER A 177 34.16 13.41 33.32
N GLU A 178 34.51 12.86 34.49
CA GLU A 178 34.62 13.61 35.75
C GLU A 178 35.55 14.83 35.72
N GLN A 179 36.53 14.85 34.81
CA GLN A 179 37.45 15.99 34.66
C GLN A 179 36.84 17.17 33.88
N GLN A 180 35.88 16.93 33.01
CA GLN A 180 35.30 17.93 32.11
C GLN A 180 34.03 18.57 32.71
N ASP A 181 33.31 17.82 33.55
CA ASP A 181 32.14 18.30 34.31
C ASP A 181 32.47 19.43 35.31
N LYS A 182 33.71 19.47 35.82
CA LYS A 182 34.21 20.55 36.68
C LYS A 182 34.50 21.83 35.89
N LEU A 183 34.97 21.71 34.65
CA LEU A 183 35.35 22.83 33.80
C LEU A 183 34.13 23.59 33.24
N GLU A 184 33.05 22.87 32.88
CA GLU A 184 31.81 23.49 32.40
C GLU A 184 31.00 24.18 33.51
N ARG A 185 31.04 23.69 34.75
CA ARG A 185 30.37 24.35 35.89
C ARG A 185 31.08 25.61 36.39
N GLU A 186 32.36 25.78 36.04
CA GLU A 186 33.21 26.89 36.50
C GLU A 186 33.36 28.02 35.46
N THR A 187 32.78 27.87 34.26
CA THR A 187 32.81 28.92 33.23
C THR A 187 31.38 29.41 32.94
N PRO A 188 31.03 30.68 33.18
CA PRO A 188 29.68 31.21 33.04
C PRO A 188 29.23 31.39 31.57
#